data_AF-A0A9D1H5L5-F1
#
_entry.id   AF-A0A9D1H5L5-F1
#
_cell.length_a   1.000
_cell.length_b   1.000
_cell.length_c   1.000
_cell.angle_alpha   90.00
_cell.angle_beta   90.00
_cell.angle_gamma   90.00
#
_symmetry.space_group_name_H-M   'P 1'
#
loop_
_entity.id
_entity.type
_entity.pdbx_description
1 polymer ?
#
loop_
_entity_poly.entity_id
_entity_poly.type
_entity_poly.pdbx_seq_one_letter_code
_entity_poly.pdbx_strand_id
1 'polypeptide(L)'
;MEQFGSLIAAAVVLTVITLLLKNWKPEYAMLLSVGCMVLFTGWTVLRMIPVFSTIGSLAENAGVETVYIKILLRCLGISLLSEIGESLCREAGQVSAASQISLAGKVLILESCMPVYRKLLELSLSLME
;
A
#
# COMPACT_ATOMS: atom_id res chain seq x y z
N MET A 1 -12.42 -2.37 16.02
CA MET A 1 -11.76 -3.67 15.78
C MET A 1 -12.71 -4.71 15.17
N GLU A 2 -14.00 -4.74 15.52
CA GLU A 2 -15.00 -5.67 14.94
C GLU A 2 -15.03 -5.72 13.39
N GLN A 3 -14.89 -4.57 12.72
CA GLN A 3 -14.96 -4.56 11.26
C GLN A 3 -13.72 -5.13 10.55
N PHE A 4 -12.55 -5.14 11.21
CA PHE A 4 -11.36 -5.79 10.64
C PHE A 4 -11.50 -7.32 10.68
N GLY A 5 -12.11 -7.87 11.74
CA GLY A 5 -12.34 -9.31 11.88
C GLY A 5 -13.31 -9.85 10.83
N SER A 6 -14.41 -9.15 10.57
CA SER A 6 -15.37 -9.53 9.51
C SER A 6 -14.75 -9.47 8.11
N LEU A 7 -13.82 -8.54 7.88
CA LEU A 7 -13.14 -8.38 6.58
C LEU A 7 -12.18 -9.53 6.28
N ILE A 8 -11.37 -9.92 7.26
CA ILE A 8 -10.44 -11.05 7.13
C ILE A 8 -11.24 -12.35 6.93
N ALA A 9 -12.36 -12.51 7.65
CA ALA A 9 -13.25 -13.65 7.46
C ALA A 9 -13.87 -13.69 6.05
N ALA A 10 -14.35 -12.55 5.54
CA ALA A 10 -14.88 -12.45 4.17
C ALA A 10 -13.81 -12.74 3.12
N ALA A 11 -12.57 -12.26 3.31
CA ALA A 11 -11.43 -12.53 2.43
C ALA A 11 -11.11 -14.02 2.36
N VAL A 12 -11.07 -14.70 3.52
CA VAL A 12 -10.81 -16.14 3.60
C VAL A 12 -11.92 -16.93 2.91
N VAL A 13 -13.20 -16.56 3.14
CA VAL A 13 -14.33 -17.23 2.50
C VAL A 13 -14.32 -17.07 0.98
N LEU A 14 -14.03 -15.86 0.48
CA LEU A 14 -13.88 -15.58 -0.95
C LEU A 14 -12.69 -16.33 -1.58
N THR A 15 -11.57 -16.44 -0.87
CA THR A 15 -10.39 -17.19 -1.29
C THR A 15 -10.68 -18.69 -1.39
N VAL A 16 -11.44 -19.23 -0.42
CA VAL A 16 -11.89 -20.63 -0.45
C VAL A 16 -12.85 -20.87 -1.61
N ILE A 17 -13.79 -19.95 -1.87
CA ILE A 17 -14.72 -20.04 -3.01
C ILE A 17 -14.00 -19.99 -4.36
N THR A 18 -13.01 -19.12 -4.51
CA THR A 18 -12.18 -19.04 -5.73
C THR A 18 -11.32 -20.30 -5.93
N LEU A 19 -10.77 -20.87 -4.86
CA LEU A 19 -10.06 -22.16 -4.90
C LEU A 19 -10.97 -23.32 -5.31
N LEU A 20 -12.21 -23.38 -4.81
CA LEU A 20 -13.18 -24.42 -5.20
C LEU A 20 -13.60 -24.29 -6.68
N LEU A 21 -13.71 -23.05 -7.19
CA LEU A 21 -14.11 -22.81 -8.58
C LEU A 21 -13.00 -23.12 -9.60
N LYS A 22 -11.73 -23.02 -9.17
CA LYS A 22 -10.54 -23.36 -9.97
C LYS A 22 -10.54 -24.82 -10.46
N ASN A 23 -11.22 -25.72 -9.76
CA ASN A 23 -11.33 -27.14 -10.13
C ASN A 23 -12.28 -27.44 -11.30
N TRP A 24 -13.16 -26.51 -11.69
CA TRP A 24 -14.19 -26.77 -12.72
C TRP A 24 -13.87 -26.12 -14.08
N LYS A 25 -13.43 -24.85 -14.13
CA LYS A 25 -12.94 -24.18 -15.35
C LYS A 25 -11.89 -23.09 -15.04
N PRO A 26 -10.62 -23.27 -15.44
CA PRO A 26 -9.51 -22.40 -15.03
C PRO A 26 -9.59 -20.98 -15.60
N GLU A 27 -10.25 -20.74 -16.74
CA GLU A 27 -10.35 -19.37 -17.31
C GLU A 27 -11.27 -18.46 -16.49
N TYR A 28 -12.36 -18.99 -15.93
CA TYR A 28 -13.26 -18.23 -15.07
C TYR A 28 -12.68 -17.98 -13.68
N ALA A 29 -11.86 -18.89 -13.18
CA ALA A 29 -11.19 -18.75 -11.88
C ALA A 29 -10.18 -17.60 -11.88
N MET A 30 -9.49 -17.35 -13.00
CA MET A 30 -8.53 -16.26 -13.14
C MET A 30 -9.24 -14.90 -13.22
N LEU A 31 -10.37 -14.82 -13.93
CA LEU A 31 -11.18 -13.59 -14.00
C LEU A 31 -11.81 -13.26 -12.64
N LEU A 32 -12.26 -14.30 -11.91
CA LEU A 32 -12.87 -14.14 -10.60
C LEU A 32 -11.85 -13.77 -9.51
N SER A 33 -10.62 -14.32 -9.55
CA SER A 33 -9.57 -13.95 -8.58
C SER A 33 -9.14 -12.50 -8.74
N VAL A 34 -8.91 -12.05 -9.99
CA VAL A 34 -8.57 -10.65 -10.28
C VAL A 34 -9.71 -9.71 -9.88
N GLY A 35 -10.96 -10.08 -10.16
CA GLY A 35 -12.13 -9.31 -9.73
C GLY A 35 -12.22 -9.21 -8.19
N CYS A 36 -11.93 -10.30 -7.50
CA CYS A 36 -11.94 -10.34 -6.03
C CYS A 36 -10.82 -9.49 -5.43
N MET A 37 -9.60 -9.52 -6.01
CA MET A 37 -8.51 -8.66 -5.58
C MET A 37 -8.82 -7.20 -5.81
N VAL A 38 -9.31 -6.81 -7.00
CA VAL A 38 -9.65 -5.40 -7.28
C VAL A 38 -10.69 -4.87 -6.30
N LEU A 39 -11.71 -5.68 -5.95
CA LEU A 39 -12.70 -5.32 -4.94
C LEU A 39 -12.09 -5.17 -3.54
N PHE A 40 -11.21 -6.10 -3.14
CA PHE A 40 -10.57 -6.09 -1.83
C PHE A 40 -9.60 -4.92 -1.67
N THR A 41 -8.81 -4.66 -2.72
CA THR A 41 -7.91 -3.52 -2.84
C THR A 41 -8.68 -2.20 -2.79
N GLY A 42 -9.75 -2.06 -3.59
CA GLY A 42 -10.57 -0.85 -3.60
C GLY A 42 -11.16 -0.53 -2.23
N TRP A 43 -11.64 -1.56 -1.51
CA TRP A 43 -12.13 -1.41 -0.13
C TRP A 43 -11.05 -1.03 0.88
N THR A 44 -9.85 -1.58 0.74
CA THR A 44 -8.71 -1.25 1.62
C THR A 44 -8.28 0.20 1.44
N VAL A 45 -8.23 0.67 0.19
CA VAL A 45 -7.90 2.07 -0.15
C VAL A 45 -8.93 3.04 0.44
N LEU A 46 -10.23 2.76 0.29
CA LEU A 46 -11.31 3.57 0.86
C LEU A 46 -11.22 3.72 2.37
N ARG A 47 -10.73 2.68 3.06
CA ARG A 47 -10.58 2.66 4.52
C ARG A 47 -9.32 3.37 5.02
N MET A 48 -8.36 3.59 4.14
CA MET A 48 -7.13 4.31 4.44
C MET A 48 -7.33 5.83 4.39
N ILE A 49 -8.26 6.32 3.57
CA ILE A 49 -8.65 7.75 3.46
C ILE A 49 -8.91 8.44 4.81
N PRO A 50 -9.73 7.89 5.73
CA PRO A 50 -9.97 8.54 7.02
C PRO A 50 -8.70 8.61 7.88
N VAL A 51 -7.80 7.62 7.81
CA VAL A 51 -6.52 7.62 8.56
C VAL A 51 -5.63 8.78 8.11
N PHE A 52 -5.59 9.06 6.80
CA PHE A 52 -4.86 10.22 6.28
C PHE A 52 -5.45 11.55 6.76
N SER A 53 -6.77 11.66 6.90
CA SER A 53 -7.41 12.87 7.46
C SER A 53 -7.06 13.09 8.93
N THR A 54 -7.00 12.02 9.72
CA THR A 54 -6.64 12.10 11.14
C THR A 54 -5.18 12.52 11.30
N ILE A 55 -4.27 11.95 10.50
CA ILE A 55 -2.84 12.33 10.51
C ILE A 55 -2.66 13.80 10.12
N GLY A 56 -3.38 14.28 9.09
CA GLY A 56 -3.36 15.69 8.70
C GLY A 56 -3.81 16.63 9.83
N SER A 57 -4.91 16.30 10.49
CA SER A 57 -5.42 17.08 11.63
C SER A 57 -4.47 17.07 12.83
N LEU A 58 -3.77 15.96 13.07
CA LEU A 58 -2.81 15.84 14.18
C LEU A 58 -1.54 16.64 13.92
N ALA A 59 -1.10 16.67 12.67
CA ALA A 59 0.11 17.38 12.27
C ALA A 59 -0.09 18.91 12.20
N GLU A 60 -1.29 19.37 11.88
CA GLU A 60 -1.68 20.79 12.00
C GLU A 60 -1.69 21.26 13.46
N ASN A 61 -2.19 20.41 14.38
CA ASN A 61 -2.15 20.68 15.82
C ASN A 61 -0.74 20.58 16.43
N ALA A 62 0.16 19.78 15.84
CA ALA A 62 1.52 19.57 16.33
C ALA A 62 2.56 20.56 15.74
N GLY A 63 2.15 21.49 14.86
CA GLY A 63 3.06 22.46 14.24
C GLY A 63 4.10 21.84 13.31
N VAL A 64 3.83 20.65 12.77
CA VAL A 64 4.74 19.93 11.87
C VAL A 64 4.75 20.63 10.52
N GLU A 65 5.95 20.92 9.99
CA GLU A 65 6.09 21.50 8.66
C GLU A 65 5.38 20.62 7.62
N THR A 66 4.48 21.21 6.84
CA THR A 66 3.64 20.50 5.84
C THR A 66 4.45 19.68 4.84
N VAL A 67 5.73 20.01 4.67
CA VAL A 67 6.73 19.26 3.90
C VAL A 67 6.87 17.81 4.40
N TYR A 68 6.94 17.56 5.70
CA TYR A 68 7.13 16.21 6.25
C TYR A 68 5.88 15.33 6.06
N ILE A 69 4.70 15.89 6.30
CA ILE A 69 3.42 15.20 6.02
C ILE A 69 3.35 14.81 4.54
N LYS A 70 3.75 15.73 3.65
CA LYS A 70 3.73 15.50 2.20
C LYS A 70 4.66 14.36 1.78
N ILE A 71 5.85 14.28 2.37
CA ILE A 71 6.80 13.17 2.12
C ILE A 71 6.22 11.86 2.62
N LEU A 72 5.67 11.86 3.84
CA LEU A 72 5.09 10.67 4.47
C LEU A 72 3.89 10.13 3.67
N LEU A 73 3.02 11.03 3.19
CA LEU A 73 1.90 10.71 2.30
C LEU A 73 2.40 10.14 0.96
N ARG A 74 3.47 10.70 0.39
CA ARG A 74 4.07 10.25 -0.87
C ARG A 74 4.63 8.83 -0.74
N CYS A 75 5.39 8.56 0.32
CA CYS A 75 5.91 7.22 0.61
C CYS A 75 4.78 6.20 0.83
N LEU A 76 3.75 6.55 1.59
CA LEU A 76 2.57 5.69 1.79
C LEU A 76 1.85 5.40 0.46
N GLY A 77 1.64 6.42 -0.37
CA GLY A 77 1.01 6.25 -1.68
C GLY A 77 1.81 5.33 -2.60
N ILE A 78 3.13 5.50 -2.65
CA ILE A 78 4.03 4.63 -3.44
C ILE A 78 3.98 3.19 -2.92
N SER A 79 4.04 3.00 -1.59
CA SER A 79 3.97 1.68 -0.97
C SER A 79 2.67 0.97 -1.33
N LEU A 80 1.53 1.67 -1.25
CA LEU A 80 0.23 1.09 -1.57
C LEU A 80 0.13 0.70 -3.04
N LEU A 81 0.51 1.61 -3.94
CA LEU A 81 0.47 1.35 -5.38
C LEU A 81 1.37 0.18 -5.76
N SER A 82 2.56 0.10 -5.17
CA SER A 82 3.49 -1.01 -5.37
C SER A 82 2.92 -2.34 -4.87
N GLU A 83 2.32 -2.36 -3.69
CA GLU A 83 1.77 -3.59 -3.09
C GLU A 83 0.55 -4.10 -3.86
N ILE A 84 -0.29 -3.19 -4.35
CA ILE A 84 -1.41 -3.50 -5.25
C ILE A 84 -0.90 -4.09 -6.57
N GLY A 85 0.09 -3.45 -7.19
CA GLY A 85 0.67 -3.92 -8.45
C GLY A 85 1.37 -5.28 -8.31
N GLU A 86 2.12 -5.49 -7.23
CA GLU A 86 2.75 -6.78 -6.91
C GLU A 86 1.68 -7.88 -6.77
N SER A 87 0.66 -7.60 -5.97
CA SER A 87 -0.46 -8.50 -5.70
C SER A 87 -1.16 -8.91 -7.00
N LEU A 88 -1.51 -7.95 -7.87
CA LEU A 88 -2.16 -8.18 -9.17
C LEU A 88 -1.31 -9.07 -10.08
N CYS A 89 -0.02 -8.76 -10.23
CA CYS A 89 0.88 -9.54 -11.08
C CYS A 89 1.08 -10.96 -10.53
N ARG A 90 1.09 -11.12 -9.21
CA ARG A 90 1.26 -12.44 -8.57
C ARG A 90 0.04 -13.33 -8.74
N GLU A 91 -1.17 -12.78 -8.66
CA GLU A 91 -2.40 -13.51 -8.98
C GLU A 91 -2.54 -13.86 -10.46
N ALA A 92 -2.05 -13.00 -11.36
CA ALA A 92 -1.96 -13.31 -12.79
C ALA A 92 -0.94 -14.41 -13.12
N GLY A 93 -0.25 -14.98 -12.12
CA GLY A 93 0.79 -16.00 -12.29
C GLY A 93 2.15 -15.43 -12.71
N GLN A 94 2.29 -14.11 -12.80
CA GLN A 94 3.50 -13.40 -13.24
C GLN A 94 4.35 -12.96 -12.05
N VAL A 95 4.99 -13.94 -11.40
CA VAL A 95 5.82 -13.69 -10.20
C VAL A 95 7.04 -12.81 -10.49
N SER A 96 7.64 -12.91 -11.68
CA SER A 96 8.76 -12.03 -12.08
C SER A 96 8.34 -10.58 -12.23
N ALA A 97 7.15 -10.30 -12.77
CA ALA A 97 6.66 -8.93 -12.88
C ALA A 97 6.32 -8.35 -11.49
N ALA A 98 5.74 -9.17 -10.62
CA ALA A 98 5.41 -8.79 -9.24
C ALA A 98 6.66 -8.35 -8.46
N SER A 99 7.75 -9.12 -8.54
CA SER A 99 9.00 -8.77 -7.84
C SER A 99 9.64 -7.49 -8.37
N GLN A 100 9.56 -7.22 -9.67
CA GLN A 100 10.05 -5.98 -10.27
C GLN A 100 9.27 -4.75 -9.78
N ILE A 101 7.94 -4.87 -9.64
CA ILE A 101 7.10 -3.80 -9.10
C ILE A 101 7.47 -3.51 -7.64
N SER A 102 7.64 -4.56 -6.82
CA SER A 102 8.05 -4.43 -5.41
C SER A 102 9.40 -3.73 -5.26
N LEU A 103 10.37 -4.05 -6.12
CA LEU A 103 11.68 -3.40 -6.15
C LEU A 103 11.56 -1.93 -6.57
N ALA A 104 10.80 -1.63 -7.62
CA ALA A 104 10.59 -0.26 -8.08
C ALA A 104 9.94 0.61 -6.98
N GLY A 105 8.93 0.10 -6.28
CA GLY A 105 8.29 0.80 -5.16
C GLY A 105 9.28 1.15 -4.04
N LYS A 106 10.15 0.21 -3.65
CA LYS A 106 11.18 0.45 -2.62
C LYS A 106 12.19 1.51 -3.05
N VAL A 107 12.61 1.51 -4.32
CA VAL A 107 13.54 2.52 -4.85
C VAL A 107 12.91 3.92 -4.85
N LEU A 108 11.64 4.04 -5.25
CA LEU A 108 10.90 5.31 -5.25
C LEU A 108 10.68 5.87 -3.82
N ILE A 109 10.47 5.00 -2.84
CA ILE A 109 10.41 5.40 -1.42
C ILE A 109 11.78 5.94 -0.97
N LEU A 110 12.86 5.23 -1.31
CA LEU A 110 14.25 5.67 -1.01
C LEU A 110 14.56 7.04 -1.62
N GLU A 111 14.16 7.28 -2.86
CA GLU A 111 14.29 8.59 -3.52
C GLU A 111 13.53 9.68 -2.76
N SER A 112 12.32 9.38 -2.31
CA SER A 112 11.48 10.30 -1.54
C SER A 112 12.03 10.62 -0.14
N CYS A 113 12.87 9.75 0.42
CA CYS A 113 13.52 9.95 1.72
C CYS A 113 14.77 10.85 1.65
N MET A 114 15.39 11.03 0.48
CA MET A 114 16.59 11.86 0.31
C MET A 114 16.45 13.29 0.90
N PRO A 115 15.36 14.06 0.67
CA PRO A 115 15.20 15.38 1.28
C PRO A 115 15.23 15.37 2.81
N VAL A 116 14.73 14.31 3.45
CA VAL A 116 14.75 14.17 4.91
C VAL A 116 16.18 14.01 5.41
N TYR A 117 16.98 13.17 4.75
CA TYR A 117 18.39 12.98 5.08
C TYR A 117 19.21 14.27 4.95
N ARG A 118 18.97 15.07 3.89
CA ARG A 118 19.65 16.37 3.73
C ARG A 118 19.36 17.31 4.90
N LYS A 119 18.10 17.39 5.33
CA LYS A 119 17.70 18.25 6.46
C LYS A 119 18.33 17.77 7.77
N LEU A 120 18.40 16.46 7.99
CA LEU A 120 19.05 15.89 9.16
C LEU A 120 20.55 16.25 9.23
N LEU A 121 21.24 16.16 8.09
CA LEU A 121 22.65 16.52 7.97
C LEU A 121 22.88 18.02 8.21
N GLU A 122 22.07 18.90 7.62
CA GLU A 122 22.13 20.35 7.87
C GLU A 122 21.97 20.69 9.36
N LEU A 123 20.99 20.09 10.03
CA LEU A 123 20.78 20.28 11.48
C LEU A 123 21.98 19.79 12.31
N SER A 124 22.57 18.65 11.95
CA SER A 124 23.74 18.12 12.67
C SER A 124 24.97 19.00 12.53
N LEU A 125 25.18 19.60 11.34
CA LEU A 125 26.29 20.52 11.09
C LEU A 125 26.08 21.86 11.81
N SER A 126 24.85 22.37 11.77
CA SER A 126 24.47 23.61 12.48
C SER A 126 24.55 23.50 14.00
N LEU A 127 24.53 22.28 14.57
CA LEU A 127 24.70 22.03 16.00
C LEU A 127 26.18 21.87 16.39
N MET A 128 27.07 21.68 15.41
CA MET A 128 28.51 21.52 15.61
C MET A 128 29.27 22.86 15.50
N GLU A 129 28.69 23.86 14.84
CA GLU A 129 29.09 25.28 14.92
C GLU A 129 28.50 25.98 16.16
#